data_AF-A0A519DDR5-F1
#
_entry.id   AF-A0A519DDR5-F1
#
_cell.length_a   1.000
_cell.length_b   1.000
_cell.length_c   1.000
_cell.angle_alpha   90.00
_cell.angle_beta   90.00
_cell.angle_gamma   90.00
#
_symmetry.space_group_name_H-M   'P 1'
#
loop_
_entity.id
_entity.type
_entity.pdbx_description
1 polymer ?
#
loop_
_entity_poly.entity_id
_entity_poly.type
_entity_poly.pdbx_seq_one_letter_code
_entity_poly.pdbx_strand_id
1 'polypeptide(L)'
;MSDEFDDKLERFERLWDGVVPKGINRSKSIKFRQYMRQHVLQKFHKKQKSQWASADKGHFNHSFSSKDQFLTKENCRKYWMGELQKEIRDSETF
;
A
#
# COMPACT_ATOMS: atom_id res chain seq x y z
N MET A 1 -3.73 21.82 13.43
CA MET A 1 -4.32 20.60 12.81
C MET A 1 -3.21 19.62 12.41
N SER A 2 -2.21 19.43 13.27
CA SER A 2 -1.05 18.55 13.01
C SER A 2 -1.15 17.27 13.84
N ASP A 3 -1.72 17.36 15.06
CA ASP A 3 -2.00 16.23 15.96
C ASP A 3 -2.67 15.03 15.29
N GLU A 4 -3.72 15.23 14.50
CA GLU A 4 -4.44 14.10 13.88
C GLU A 4 -3.59 13.33 12.86
N PHE A 5 -2.69 14.03 12.15
CA PHE A 5 -1.76 13.43 11.20
C PHE A 5 -0.67 12.65 11.94
N ASP A 6 -0.17 13.22 13.04
CA ASP A 6 0.85 12.60 13.89
C ASP A 6 0.29 11.35 14.59
N ASP A 7 -0.94 11.38 15.10
CA ASP A 7 -1.65 10.23 15.69
C ASP A 7 -1.83 9.09 14.67
N LYS A 8 -2.21 9.43 13.44
CA LYS A 8 -2.42 8.44 12.38
C LYS A 8 -1.11 7.78 11.95
N LEU A 9 -0.03 8.56 11.91
CA LEU A 9 1.32 8.07 11.64
C LEU A 9 1.83 7.18 12.78
N GLU A 10 1.67 7.63 14.03
CA GLU A 10 2.08 6.85 15.19
C GLU A 10 1.36 5.50 15.23
N ARG A 11 0.06 5.49 14.91
CA ARG A 11 -0.71 4.26 14.81
C ARG A 11 -0.19 3.32 13.73
N PHE A 12 0.26 3.85 12.60
CA PHE A 12 0.89 3.05 11.55
C PHE A 12 2.18 2.40 12.06
N GLU A 13 3.08 3.17 12.66
CA GLU A 13 4.36 2.69 13.18
C GLU A 13 4.16 1.60 14.25
N ARG A 14 3.26 1.85 15.21
CA ARG A 14 2.88 0.86 16.24
C ARG A 14 2.38 -0.45 15.62
N LEU A 15 1.49 -0.39 14.63
CA LEU A 15 0.98 -1.60 13.96
C LEU A 15 2.03 -2.30 13.08
N TRP A 16 2.91 -1.53 12.44
CA TRP A 16 3.97 -2.04 11.58
C TRP A 16 5.03 -2.83 12.35
N ASP A 17 5.36 -2.37 13.56
CA ASP A 17 6.28 -3.05 14.47
C ASP A 17 5.57 -4.02 15.41
N GLY A 18 4.24 -3.96 15.46
CA GLY A 18 3.40 -4.85 16.26
C GLY A 18 3.38 -4.48 17.74
N VAL A 19 3.67 -3.22 18.06
CA VAL A 19 3.60 -2.69 19.41
C VAL A 19 2.15 -2.68 19.89
N VAL A 20 1.90 -3.37 20.98
CA VAL A 20 0.63 -3.38 21.71
C VAL A 20 0.90 -3.01 23.17
N PRO A 21 -0.10 -2.60 23.96
CA PRO A 21 0.11 -2.24 25.37
C PRO A 21 0.79 -3.34 26.21
N LYS A 22 0.63 -4.60 25.80
CA LYS A 22 1.23 -5.78 26.46
C LYS A 22 2.62 -6.18 25.90
N GLY A 23 3.25 -5.34 25.06
CA GLY A 23 4.55 -5.61 24.45
C GLY A 23 4.50 -5.77 22.92
N ILE A 24 5.41 -6.56 22.34
CA ILE A 24 5.52 -6.73 20.88
C ILE A 24 4.77 -8.00 20.43
N ASN A 25 3.83 -7.84 19.50
CA ASN A 25 3.08 -8.93 18.89
C ASN A 25 3.43 -9.07 17.40
N ARG A 26 4.39 -9.97 17.11
CA ARG A 26 4.86 -10.24 15.74
C ARG A 26 3.75 -10.74 14.80
N SER A 27 2.80 -11.52 15.31
CA SER A 27 1.71 -12.03 14.48
C SER A 27 0.78 -10.92 13.99
N LYS A 28 0.54 -9.88 14.81
CA LYS A 28 -0.21 -8.69 14.40
C LYS A 28 0.55 -7.88 13.36
N SER A 29 1.85 -7.66 13.53
CA SER A 29 2.64 -6.93 12.53
C SER A 29 2.69 -7.64 11.18
N ILE A 30 2.86 -8.97 11.17
CA ILE A 30 2.84 -9.76 9.94
C ILE A 30 1.50 -9.61 9.22
N LYS A 31 0.38 -9.79 9.93
CA LYS A 31 -0.97 -9.62 9.36
C LYS A 31 -1.18 -8.21 8.80
N PHE A 32 -0.71 -7.18 9.52
CA PHE A 32 -0.81 -5.79 9.06
C PHE A 32 0.02 -5.53 7.80
N ARG A 33 1.26 -6.03 7.73
CA ARG A 33 2.10 -5.96 6.52
C ARG A 33 1.44 -6.68 5.34
N GLN A 34 0.78 -7.80 5.58
CA GLN A 34 0.06 -8.56 4.57
C GLN A 34 -1.18 -7.81 4.06
N TYR A 35 -1.92 -7.16 4.95
CA TYR A 35 -3.01 -6.25 4.60
C TYR A 35 -2.50 -5.10 3.72
N MET A 36 -1.45 -4.40 4.16
CA MET A 36 -0.84 -3.33 3.36
C MET A 36 -0.40 -3.84 2.00
N ARG A 37 0.19 -5.03 1.95
CA ARG A 37 0.61 -5.67 0.70
C ARG A 37 -0.53 -5.78 -0.30
N GLN A 38 -1.66 -6.33 0.15
CA GLN A 38 -2.82 -6.55 -0.71
C GLN A 38 -3.42 -5.23 -1.19
N HIS A 39 -3.52 -4.23 -0.32
CA HIS A 39 -4.19 -2.98 -0.63
C HIS A 39 -3.33 -2.04 -1.49
N VAL A 40 -2.03 -1.91 -1.17
CA VAL A 40 -1.10 -1.08 -1.95
C VAL A 40 -0.95 -1.64 -3.36
N LEU A 41 -0.73 -2.96 -3.49
CA LEU A 41 -0.64 -3.60 -4.82
C LEU A 41 -1.94 -3.43 -5.61
N GLN A 42 -3.10 -3.61 -4.99
CA GLN A 42 -4.37 -3.40 -5.70
C GLN A 42 -4.52 -1.97 -6.23
N LYS A 43 -4.03 -0.95 -5.52
CA LYS A 43 -4.09 0.44 -5.99
C LYS A 43 -3.18 0.68 -7.19
N PHE A 44 -1.97 0.12 -7.20
CA PHE A 44 -1.07 0.20 -8.36
C PHE A 44 -1.53 -0.62 -9.56
N HIS A 45 -2.24 -1.74 -9.35
CA HIS A 45 -2.75 -2.60 -10.43
C HIS A 45 -4.11 -2.18 -11.00
N LYS A 46 -4.73 -1.09 -10.51
CA LYS A 46 -5.93 -0.55 -11.17
C LYS A 46 -5.52 0.02 -12.53
N LYS A 47 -5.73 -0.82 -13.54
CA LYS A 47 -5.49 -0.61 -14.97
C LYS A 47 -5.69 0.85 -15.41
N GLN A 48 -4.72 1.34 -16.18
CA GLN A 48 -4.99 2.40 -17.14
C GLN A 48 -6.17 1.98 -18.04
N LYS A 49 -7.20 2.82 -18.11
CA LYS A 49 -8.40 2.59 -18.94
C LYS A 49 -8.08 2.37 -20.43
N SER A 50 -6.90 2.77 -20.90
CA SER A 50 -6.42 2.57 -22.27
C SER A 50 -5.80 1.20 -22.54
N GLN A 51 -5.54 0.36 -21.52
CA GLN A 51 -5.15 -1.03 -21.72
C GLN A 51 -6.39 -1.91 -21.94
N TRP A 52 -6.97 -1.77 -23.14
CA TRP A 52 -7.85 -2.79 -23.71
C TRP A 52 -7.09 -4.11 -23.64
N ALA A 53 -7.68 -5.07 -22.95
CA ALA A 53 -7.06 -6.36 -22.74
C ALA A 53 -6.90 -7.04 -24.09
N SER A 54 -5.67 -7.25 -24.56
CA SER A 54 -5.36 -8.44 -25.33
C SER A 54 -5.47 -9.64 -24.37
N ALA A 55 -6.72 -9.93 -23.97
CA ALA A 55 -7.09 -11.10 -23.20
C ALA A 55 -7.05 -12.29 -24.15
N ASP A 56 -5.86 -12.79 -24.48
CA ASP A 56 -5.76 -14.11 -25.09
C ASP A 56 -5.59 -15.19 -24.02
N LYS A 57 -4.92 -14.92 -22.89
CA LYS A 57 -4.76 -15.93 -21.83
C LYS A 57 -4.79 -15.24 -20.47
N GLY A 58 -5.63 -15.73 -19.56
CA GLY A 58 -5.95 -15.15 -18.25
C GLY A 58 -4.79 -15.06 -17.24
N HIS A 59 -3.60 -14.65 -17.68
CA HIS A 59 -2.45 -14.36 -16.85
C HIS A 59 -2.13 -12.87 -16.97
N PHE A 60 -2.35 -12.14 -15.87
CA PHE A 60 -1.76 -10.81 -15.73
C PHE A 60 -0.23 -10.97 -15.84
N ASN A 61 0.38 -10.15 -16.69
CA ASN A 61 1.82 -10.20 -16.96
C ASN A 61 2.58 -9.88 -15.67
N HIS A 62 3.04 -10.92 -14.96
CA HIS A 62 3.78 -10.79 -13.70
C HIS A 62 5.20 -10.21 -13.89
N SER A 63 5.62 -9.90 -15.13
CA SER A 63 6.94 -9.33 -15.45
C SER A 63 7.08 -7.83 -15.23
N PHE A 64 6.04 -7.09 -14.80
CA PHE A 64 6.16 -5.65 -14.49
C PHE A 64 6.10 -5.28 -13.01
N SER A 65 6.07 -6.27 -12.11
CA SER A 65 6.03 -5.98 -10.68
C SER A 65 7.09 -6.81 -9.98
N SER A 66 8.31 -6.27 -9.92
CA SER A 66 9.20 -6.57 -8.81
C SER A 66 8.39 -6.32 -7.55
N LYS A 67 7.84 -7.39 -6.99
CA LYS A 67 6.84 -7.38 -5.91
C LYS A 67 7.38 -6.72 -4.64
N ASP A 68 8.68 -6.49 -4.60
CA ASP A 68 9.46 -5.80 -3.57
C ASP A 68 9.70 -4.31 -3.89
N GLN A 69 9.67 -3.89 -5.17
CA GLN A 69 9.95 -2.51 -5.58
C GLN A 69 8.86 -1.53 -5.13
N PHE A 70 7.60 -1.96 -5.09
CA PHE A 70 6.47 -1.11 -4.70
C PHE A 70 6.02 -1.33 -3.26
N LEU A 71 6.50 -2.39 -2.61
CA LEU A 71 6.07 -2.77 -1.26
C LEU A 71 6.99 -2.26 -0.15
N THR A 72 7.50 -1.05 -0.32
CA THR A 72 8.32 -0.40 0.70
C THR A 72 7.44 0.04 1.86
N LYS A 73 8.03 0.12 3.06
CA LYS A 73 7.36 0.70 4.25
C LYS A 73 6.85 2.11 3.93
N GLU A 74 7.61 2.87 3.15
CA GLU A 74 7.25 4.21 2.70
C GLU A 74 5.98 4.23 1.84
N ASN A 75 5.86 3.36 0.83
CA ASN A 75 4.64 3.32 0.01
C ASN A 75 3.41 2.87 0.82
N CYS A 76 3.61 1.94 1.77
CA CYS A 76 2.56 1.54 2.71
C CYS A 76 2.16 2.71 3.63
N ARG A 77 3.12 3.52 4.06
CA ARG A 77 2.89 4.74 4.85
C ARG A 77 2.12 5.77 4.01
N LYS A 78 2.57 6.09 2.79
CA LYS A 78 1.87 7.01 1.88
C LYS A 78 0.42 6.56 1.62
N TYR A 79 0.20 5.25 1.43
CA TYR A 79 -1.14 4.68 1.31
C TYR A 79 -1.98 4.88 2.57
N TRP A 80 -1.42 4.61 3.75
CA TRP A 80 -2.09 4.76 5.03
C TRP A 80 -2.47 6.23 5.30
N MET A 81 -1.55 7.15 5.03
CA MET A 81 -1.78 8.58 5.19
C MET A 81 -2.78 9.12 4.16
N GLY A 82 -2.95 8.45 3.02
CA GLY A 82 -3.85 8.84 1.94
C GLY A 82 -3.15 9.59 0.80
N GLU A 83 -1.86 9.86 0.94
CA GLU A 83 -1.01 10.56 -0.04
C GLU A 83 -0.87 9.76 -1.33
N LEU A 84 -0.78 8.42 -1.24
CA LEU A 84 -0.62 7.58 -2.42
C LEU A 84 -1.80 7.71 -3.40
N GLN A 85 -3.03 7.87 -2.89
CA GLN A 85 -4.20 8.05 -3.75
C GLN A 85 -4.20 9.42 -4.43
N LYS A 86 -3.64 10.43 -3.75
CA LYS A 86 -3.48 11.77 -4.30
C LYS A 86 -2.43 11.77 -5.41
N GLU A 87 -1.27 11.16 -5.20
CA GLU A 87 -0.21 11.03 -6.22
C GLU A 87 -0.70 10.26 -7.46
N ILE A 88 -1.42 9.15 -7.27
CA ILE A 88 -2.00 8.38 -8.39
C ILE A 88 -3.00 9.25 -9.17
N ARG A 89 -3.92 9.94 -8.49
CA ARG A 89 -4.92 10.81 -9.14
C ARG A 89 -4.27 11.99 -9.87
N ASP A 90 -3.29 12.63 -9.25
CA ASP A 90 -2.56 13.75 -9.86
C ASP A 90 -1.78 13.28 -11.10
N SER A 91 -1.25 12.05 -11.08
CA SER A 91 -0.60 11.42 -12.25
C SER A 91 -1.59 11.02 -13.36
N GLU A 92 -2.86 10.78 -13.05
CA GLU A 92 -3.92 10.53 -14.04
C GLU A 92 -4.42 11.80 -14.74
N THR A 93 -4.08 12.98 -14.22
CA THR A 93 -4.61 14.28 -14.68
C THR A 93 -3.68 14.99 -15.67
N PHE A 94 -2.52 14.40 -16.00
CA PHE A 94 -1.53 14.94 -16.95
C PHE A 94 -1.44 14.11 -18.24
#